data_AF-A0AA96VZD0-F1
#
_entry.id   AF-A0AA96VZD0-F1
#
_cell.length_a   1.000
_cell.length_b   1.000
_cell.length_c   1.000
_cell.angle_alpha   90.00
_cell.angle_beta   90.00
_cell.angle_gamma   90.00
#
_symmetry.space_group_name_H-M   'P 1'
#
loop_
_entity.id
_entity.type
_entity.pdbx_description
1 polymer ?
#
loop_
_entity_poly.entity_id
_entity_poly.type
_entity_poly.pdbx_seq_one_letter_code
_entity_poly.pdbx_strand_id
1 'polypeptide(L)'
;MSFFYYFLAALLYIVALPYLMYLRFKPKYTDSIPSRFFLKNNAPFSQNGIWFHACSFGEVRSLTPFINQIEPENVRISVITQTGFKEACKHEHAEVRYLPFEIFLPFWIRKQKVLVVMEAELWPLLFIVANAKGIKTVLLNARISDNSYASYQRFSWLYRWIFSHIDLVFAQSKEDDERLKYLGAKDVRVCGNIKAFSEYEVTHHYSKAEAKRVIVVASTHEGEEDIILSNLSLEQNDQLIVVPRHPERFTKVDKLLNEYSLKMNRTYQKLSEQNTLSCDIVLCDKMGELINLYSIADIVILGGSFIDGIGGHNPLEPAFFETKIISGEFIFNQKVLFEAVENIIVSNVEDLKNVFDRIETYPRSMITHRGDIKPLLEKILGK
;
A
#
# COMPACT_ATOMS: atom_id res chain seq x y z
N MET A 1 24.69 25.75 1.47
CA MET A 1 23.37 25.29 1.97
C MET A 1 23.50 24.12 2.94
N SER A 2 24.20 23.04 2.58
CA SER A 2 24.28 21.81 3.39
C SER A 2 24.79 22.01 4.82
N PHE A 3 25.84 22.81 5.02
CA PHE A 3 26.37 23.10 6.36
C PHE A 3 25.37 23.86 7.24
N PHE A 4 24.70 24.86 6.67
CA PHE A 4 23.65 25.62 7.37
C PHE A 4 22.47 24.72 7.74
N TYR A 5 22.02 23.87 6.81
CA TYR A 5 20.96 22.89 7.06
C TYR A 5 21.36 21.93 8.19
N TYR A 6 22.58 21.38 8.15
CA TYR A 6 23.10 20.49 9.19
C TYR A 6 23.11 21.17 10.57
N PHE A 7 23.60 22.40 10.65
CA PHE A 7 23.62 23.17 11.90
C PHE A 7 22.21 23.41 12.43
N LEU A 8 21.26 23.80 11.56
CA LEU A 8 19.87 23.99 11.93
C LEU A 8 19.23 22.68 12.42
N ALA A 9 19.45 21.57 11.73
CA ALA A 9 18.95 20.25 12.13
C ALA A 9 19.54 19.80 13.47
N ALA A 10 20.82 20.08 13.74
CA ALA A 10 21.46 19.81 15.02
C ALA A 10 20.89 20.66 16.15
N LEU A 11 20.64 21.96 15.91
CA LEU A 11 19.99 22.82 16.89
C LEU A 11 18.57 22.34 17.21
N LEU A 12 17.78 22.04 16.18
CA LEU A 12 16.42 21.49 16.36
C LEU A 12 16.43 20.16 17.11
N TYR A 13 17.40 19.29 16.84
CA TYR A 13 17.58 18.05 17.58
C TYR A 13 17.84 18.29 19.07
N ILE A 14 18.76 19.21 19.41
CA ILE A 14 19.07 19.55 20.81
C ILE A 14 17.83 20.07 21.52
N VAL A 15 17.08 20.97 20.90
CA VAL A 15 15.82 21.51 21.45
C VAL A 15 14.78 20.40 21.62
N ALA A 16 14.71 19.44 20.71
CA ALA A 16 13.76 18.33 20.76
C ALA A 16 14.15 17.23 21.77
N LEU A 17 15.37 17.22 22.33
CA LEU A 17 15.86 16.14 23.19
C LEU A 17 14.93 15.80 24.37
N PRO A 18 14.42 16.75 25.18
CA PRO A 18 13.52 16.42 26.29
C PRO A 18 12.25 15.71 25.82
N TYR A 19 11.71 16.14 24.68
CA TYR A 19 10.52 15.54 24.08
C TYR A 19 10.80 14.15 23.51
N LEU A 20 11.95 13.96 22.83
CA LEU A 20 12.39 12.65 22.34
C LEU A 20 12.63 11.66 23.51
N MET A 21 13.20 12.15 24.62
CA MET A 21 13.36 11.38 25.85
C MET A 21 12.03 11.00 26.50
N TYR A 22 10.98 11.81 26.36
CA TYR A 22 9.63 11.43 26.77
C TYR A 22 9.01 10.40 25.82
N LEU A 23 9.14 10.60 24.50
CA LEU A 23 8.52 9.74 23.48
C LEU A 23 9.01 8.29 23.52
N ARG A 24 10.27 8.04 23.89
CA ARG A 24 10.82 6.67 23.99
C ARG A 24 10.04 5.76 24.95
N PHE A 25 9.29 6.32 25.90
CA PHE A 25 8.49 5.56 26.86
C PHE A 25 7.11 5.18 26.31
N LYS A 26 6.71 5.71 25.14
CA LYS A 26 5.45 5.35 24.50
C LYS A 26 5.61 4.01 23.78
N PRO A 27 4.65 3.06 23.91
CA PRO A 27 4.72 1.73 23.29
C PRO A 27 4.99 1.74 21.78
N LYS A 28 4.48 2.74 21.06
CA LYS A 28 4.67 2.89 19.60
C LYS A 28 6.13 3.19 19.20
N TYR A 29 6.93 3.72 20.11
CA TYR A 29 8.22 4.34 19.82
C TYR A 29 9.38 3.69 20.59
N THR A 30 9.13 2.55 21.24
CA THR A 30 10.06 1.87 22.13
C THR A 30 11.41 1.59 21.49
N ASP A 31 11.44 1.17 20.21
CA ASP A 31 12.69 0.88 19.51
C ASP A 31 13.04 1.97 18.47
N SER A 32 12.04 2.53 17.77
CA SER A 32 12.26 3.54 16.72
C SER A 32 12.98 4.78 17.26
N ILE A 33 12.52 5.39 18.36
CA ILE A 33 13.14 6.64 18.85
C ILE A 33 14.58 6.39 19.36
N PRO A 34 14.85 5.40 20.24
CA PRO A 34 16.22 5.09 20.64
C PRO A 34 17.17 4.79 19.47
N SER A 35 16.70 4.05 18.46
CA SER A 35 17.53 3.66 17.32
C SER A 35 17.82 4.84 16.39
N ARG A 36 16.82 5.69 16.11
CA ARG A 36 16.95 6.80 15.15
C ARG A 36 17.69 8.00 15.73
N PHE A 37 17.34 8.36 16.96
CA PHE A 37 17.77 9.62 17.58
C PHE A 37 18.94 9.44 18.56
N PHE A 38 19.31 8.21 18.90
CA PHE A 38 20.42 7.91 19.83
C PHE A 38 21.31 6.76 19.37
N LEU A 39 21.10 6.25 18.13
CA LEU A 39 21.84 5.13 17.53
C LEU A 39 21.87 3.84 18.36
N LYS A 40 20.95 3.66 19.32
CA LYS A 40 20.88 2.46 20.15
C LYS A 40 20.63 1.24 19.25
N ASN A 41 21.53 0.25 19.30
CA ASN A 41 21.46 -0.98 18.50
C ASN A 41 21.31 -0.74 16.98
N ASN A 42 21.79 0.41 16.48
CA ASN A 42 21.55 0.83 15.10
C ASN A 42 22.87 1.05 14.36
N ALA A 43 23.67 0.00 14.25
CA ALA A 43 24.96 0.06 13.56
C ALA A 43 24.78 0.37 12.06
N PRO A 44 25.76 1.05 11.42
CA PRO A 44 25.81 1.26 9.97
C PRO A 44 25.62 -0.03 9.18
N PHE A 45 24.99 0.08 8.00
CA PHE A 45 24.97 -1.02 7.04
C PHE A 45 26.37 -1.43 6.60
N SER A 46 26.56 -2.69 6.21
CA SER A 46 27.73 -3.08 5.43
C SER A 46 27.77 -2.37 4.07
N GLN A 47 28.94 -2.36 3.42
CA GLN A 47 29.17 -1.61 2.18
C GLN A 47 28.64 -2.35 0.95
N ASN A 48 28.47 -1.61 -0.14
CA ASN A 48 28.18 -2.11 -1.50
C ASN A 48 26.87 -2.89 -1.67
N GLY A 49 25.87 -2.63 -0.82
CA GLY A 49 24.51 -3.15 -0.96
C GLY A 49 23.61 -2.29 -1.86
N ILE A 50 22.41 -2.79 -2.09
CA ILE A 50 21.27 -2.07 -2.66
C ILE A 50 20.40 -1.63 -1.48
N TRP A 51 20.35 -0.33 -1.25
CA TRP A 51 19.70 0.24 -0.07
C TRP A 51 18.32 0.78 -0.41
N PHE A 52 17.29 0.15 0.15
CA PHE A 52 15.92 0.64 0.13
C PHE A 52 15.56 1.38 1.41
N HIS A 53 14.96 2.56 1.28
CA HIS A 53 14.36 3.29 2.40
C HIS A 53 12.84 3.37 2.22
N ALA A 54 12.11 2.87 3.22
CA ALA A 54 10.65 2.88 3.31
C ALA A 54 10.21 3.27 4.73
N CYS A 55 9.41 4.32 4.88
CA CYS A 55 8.98 4.85 6.16
C CYS A 55 8.03 3.91 6.91
N SER A 56 7.07 3.36 6.17
CA SER A 56 5.90 2.64 6.71
C SER A 56 5.84 1.17 6.32
N PHE A 57 4.97 0.41 7.01
CA PHE A 57 4.63 -0.97 6.67
C PHE A 57 4.19 -1.13 5.20
N GLY A 58 3.34 -0.23 4.71
CA GLY A 58 2.81 -0.31 3.36
C GLY A 58 3.88 -0.12 2.29
N GLU A 59 4.84 0.78 2.53
CA GLU A 59 5.96 1.00 1.60
C GLU A 59 6.92 -0.19 1.58
N VAL A 60 7.23 -0.79 2.73
CA VAL A 60 8.07 -2.01 2.77
C VAL A 60 7.41 -3.12 1.97
N ARG A 61 6.12 -3.37 2.17
CA ARG A 61 5.38 -4.38 1.41
C ARG A 61 5.33 -4.09 -0.09
N SER A 62 5.25 -2.80 -0.47
CA SER A 62 5.27 -2.39 -1.88
C SER A 62 6.64 -2.62 -2.54
N LEU A 63 7.72 -2.66 -1.75
CA LEU A 63 9.08 -2.94 -2.21
C LEU A 63 9.41 -4.44 -2.25
N THR A 64 8.66 -5.29 -1.57
CA THR A 64 8.88 -6.75 -1.52
C THR A 64 9.12 -7.37 -2.90
N PRO A 65 8.33 -7.06 -3.95
CA PRO A 65 8.57 -7.57 -5.29
C PRO A 65 9.95 -7.19 -5.89
N PHE A 66 10.49 -6.01 -5.54
CA PHE A 66 11.82 -5.58 -5.96
C PHE A 66 12.92 -6.27 -5.13
N ILE A 67 12.70 -6.39 -3.82
CA ILE A 67 13.64 -6.99 -2.90
C ILE A 67 13.87 -8.47 -3.25
N ASN A 68 12.80 -9.19 -3.60
CA ASN A 68 12.86 -10.63 -3.92
C ASN A 68 13.64 -10.94 -5.21
N GLN A 69 13.92 -9.94 -6.06
CA GLN A 69 14.74 -10.10 -7.28
C GLN A 69 16.24 -9.86 -7.02
N ILE A 70 16.64 -9.61 -5.77
CA ILE A 70 18.01 -9.29 -5.37
C ILE A 70 18.47 -10.34 -4.36
N GLU A 71 19.69 -10.83 -4.51
CA GLU A 71 20.33 -11.70 -3.53
C GLU A 71 20.24 -11.09 -2.12
N PRO A 72 19.62 -11.78 -1.14
CA PRO A 72 19.28 -11.20 0.17
C PRO A 72 20.45 -10.54 0.90
N GLU A 73 21.66 -11.11 0.78
CA GLU A 73 22.89 -10.57 1.38
C GLU A 73 23.28 -9.19 0.83
N ASN A 74 22.78 -8.79 -0.34
CA ASN A 74 23.01 -7.47 -0.93
C ASN A 74 21.94 -6.45 -0.53
N VAL A 75 20.85 -6.86 0.14
CA VAL A 75 19.71 -5.98 0.44
C VAL A 75 19.92 -5.26 1.77
N ARG A 76 19.77 -3.93 1.75
CA ARG A 76 19.73 -3.08 2.96
C ARG A 76 18.39 -2.38 3.03
N ILE A 77 17.69 -2.46 4.16
CA ILE A 77 16.37 -1.85 4.33
C ILE A 77 16.40 -0.93 5.54
N SER A 78 16.16 0.37 5.32
CA SER A 78 15.97 1.33 6.41
C SER A 78 14.52 1.75 6.55
N VAL A 79 14.04 1.79 7.78
CA VAL A 79 12.65 2.14 8.10
C VAL A 79 12.53 3.21 9.18
N ILE A 80 11.34 3.78 9.34
CA ILE A 80 11.05 4.74 10.41
C ILE A 80 10.13 4.12 11.47
N THR A 81 9.10 3.40 11.04
CA THR A 81 8.07 2.85 11.93
C THR A 81 8.41 1.46 12.46
N GLN A 82 7.92 1.14 13.66
CA GLN A 82 8.08 -0.19 14.26
C GLN A 82 7.40 -1.27 13.41
N THR A 83 6.24 -0.97 12.84
CA THR A 83 5.50 -1.89 11.95
C THR A 83 6.24 -2.11 10.65
N GLY A 84 6.84 -1.06 10.06
CA GLY A 84 7.75 -1.18 8.92
C GLY A 84 8.96 -2.05 9.24
N PHE A 85 9.56 -1.90 10.42
CA PHE A 85 10.70 -2.72 10.84
C PHE A 85 10.36 -4.21 10.92
N LYS A 86 9.22 -4.53 11.56
CA LYS A 86 8.74 -5.91 11.65
C LYS A 86 8.48 -6.53 10.28
N GLU A 87 7.93 -5.75 9.35
CA GLU A 87 7.71 -6.21 7.97
C GLU A 87 9.03 -6.44 7.24
N ALA A 88 9.96 -5.50 7.34
CA ALA A 88 11.26 -5.59 6.68
C ALA A 88 12.08 -6.80 7.19
N CYS A 89 11.95 -7.15 8.47
CA CYS A 89 12.62 -8.32 9.06
C CYS A 89 12.11 -9.67 8.54
N LYS A 90 10.99 -9.73 7.79
CA LYS A 90 10.57 -10.95 7.11
C LYS A 90 11.48 -11.32 5.93
N HIS A 91 12.25 -10.36 5.41
CA HIS A 91 13.28 -10.61 4.40
C HIS A 91 14.53 -11.16 5.09
N GLU A 92 14.60 -12.48 5.24
CA GLU A 92 15.73 -13.17 5.84
C GLU A 92 17.04 -12.78 5.13
N HIS A 93 18.14 -12.67 5.87
CA HIS A 93 19.47 -12.25 5.40
C HIS A 93 19.63 -10.80 4.89
N ALA A 94 18.55 -10.03 4.74
CA ALA A 94 18.65 -8.59 4.52
C ALA A 94 19.09 -7.87 5.81
N GLU A 95 19.94 -6.84 5.70
CA GLU A 95 20.20 -5.98 6.86
C GLU A 95 19.06 -4.97 7.02
N VAL A 96 18.38 -5.02 8.16
CA VAL A 96 17.28 -4.10 8.49
C VAL A 96 17.71 -3.14 9.59
N ARG A 97 17.50 -1.84 9.40
CA ARG A 97 17.84 -0.78 10.36
C ARG A 97 16.74 0.27 10.46
N TYR A 98 16.74 1.02 11.54
CA TYR A 98 15.99 2.28 11.56
C TYR A 98 16.82 3.37 10.89
N LEU A 99 16.22 4.21 10.04
CA LEU A 99 16.95 5.35 9.46
C LEU A 99 17.29 6.36 10.56
N PRO A 100 18.58 6.61 10.87
CA PRO A 100 18.95 7.61 11.85
C PRO A 100 18.43 9.00 11.50
N PHE A 101 18.23 9.83 12.52
CA PHE A 101 17.96 11.24 12.27
C PHE A 101 19.11 11.87 11.49
N GLU A 102 18.79 12.87 10.67
CA GLU A 102 19.67 13.33 9.59
C GLU A 102 21.06 13.77 10.04
N ILE A 103 21.18 14.31 11.25
CA ILE A 103 22.48 14.71 11.82
C ILE A 103 23.45 13.53 11.99
N PHE A 104 22.93 12.31 12.11
CA PHE A 104 23.74 11.11 12.27
C PHE A 104 24.21 10.51 10.94
N LEU A 105 23.57 10.90 9.82
CA LEU A 105 23.81 10.29 8.51
C LEU A 105 25.24 10.48 7.97
N PRO A 106 25.94 11.62 8.15
CA PRO A 106 27.31 11.78 7.63
C PRO A 106 28.30 10.71 8.11
N PHE A 107 28.12 10.21 9.33
CA PHE A 107 28.97 9.19 9.95
C PHE A 107 28.34 7.79 9.99
N TRP A 108 27.02 7.69 9.82
CA TRP A 108 26.34 6.41 9.76
C TRP A 108 26.33 5.80 8.35
N ILE A 109 26.17 6.61 7.31
CA ILE A 109 26.09 6.10 5.93
C ILE A 109 27.47 5.62 5.47
N ARG A 110 27.53 4.37 5.00
CA ARG A 110 28.66 3.81 4.25
C ARG A 110 28.34 3.72 2.77
N LYS A 111 29.37 3.60 1.91
CA LYS A 111 29.20 3.52 0.46
C LYS A 111 28.32 2.32 0.08
N GLN A 112 27.25 2.60 -0.67
CA GLN A 112 26.33 1.61 -1.25
C GLN A 112 26.38 1.70 -2.77
N LYS A 113 25.84 0.70 -3.47
CA LYS A 113 25.70 0.75 -4.93
C LYS A 113 24.62 1.75 -5.35
N VAL A 114 23.48 1.69 -4.67
CA VAL A 114 22.32 2.56 -4.92
C VAL A 114 21.54 2.76 -3.62
N LEU A 115 20.93 3.94 -3.48
CA LEU A 115 19.92 4.29 -2.50
C LEU A 115 18.60 4.52 -3.24
N VAL A 116 17.58 3.74 -2.91
CA VAL A 116 16.20 3.86 -3.41
C VAL A 116 15.32 4.34 -2.27
N VAL A 117 14.77 5.54 -2.39
CA VAL A 117 13.87 6.14 -1.39
C VAL A 117 12.44 6.08 -1.88
N MET A 118 11.52 5.62 -1.03
CA MET A 118 10.11 5.53 -1.35
C MET A 118 9.35 6.84 -1.12
N GLU A 119 8.43 7.12 -2.05
CA GLU A 119 7.44 8.19 -2.00
C GLU A 119 8.06 9.58 -1.71
N ALA A 120 7.61 10.31 -0.69
CA ALA A 120 7.99 11.70 -0.42
C ALA A 120 8.92 11.84 0.81
N GLU A 121 9.76 10.85 1.09
CA GLU A 121 10.75 10.89 2.18
C GLU A 121 12.00 11.71 1.80
N LEU A 122 11.78 12.99 1.46
CA LEU A 122 12.78 13.94 0.96
C LEU A 122 13.70 14.50 2.06
N TRP A 123 14.39 13.63 2.80
CA TRP A 123 15.38 14.01 3.81
C TRP A 123 16.67 14.57 3.17
N PRO A 124 16.97 15.88 3.26
CA PRO A 124 18.08 16.48 2.52
C PRO A 124 19.45 15.82 2.75
N LEU A 125 19.85 15.59 4.00
CA LEU A 125 21.14 14.98 4.33
C LEU A 125 21.22 13.52 3.91
N LEU A 126 20.10 12.81 3.75
CA LEU A 126 20.11 11.47 3.19
C LEU A 126 20.65 11.48 1.76
N PHE A 127 20.10 12.33 0.89
CA PHE A 127 20.54 12.45 -0.51
C PHE A 127 21.91 13.11 -0.64
N ILE A 128 22.18 14.17 0.12
CA ILE A 128 23.46 14.88 0.06
C ILE A 128 24.62 13.99 0.48
N VAL A 129 24.48 13.26 1.59
CA VAL A 129 25.54 12.36 2.08
C VAL A 129 25.70 11.16 1.16
N ALA A 130 24.60 10.63 0.62
CA ALA A 130 24.65 9.54 -0.36
C ALA A 130 25.42 9.97 -1.62
N ASN A 131 25.06 11.12 -2.20
CA ASN A 131 25.72 11.68 -3.38
C ASN A 131 27.21 11.99 -3.11
N ALA A 132 27.55 12.56 -1.95
CA ALA A 132 28.94 12.82 -1.55
C ALA A 132 29.79 11.54 -1.40
N LYS A 133 29.16 10.39 -1.17
CA LYS A 133 29.82 9.07 -1.12
C LYS A 133 29.79 8.33 -2.47
N GLY A 134 29.31 8.98 -3.52
CA GLY A 134 29.20 8.40 -4.87
C GLY A 134 28.13 7.30 -4.97
N ILE A 135 27.10 7.36 -4.13
CA ILE A 135 25.96 6.43 -4.17
C ILE A 135 24.94 6.99 -5.16
N LYS A 136 24.52 6.17 -6.13
CA LYS A 136 23.40 6.54 -7.02
C LYS A 136 22.12 6.66 -6.21
N THR A 137 21.37 7.72 -6.41
CA THR A 137 20.15 8.03 -5.65
C THR A 137 18.92 7.96 -6.55
N VAL A 138 17.90 7.24 -6.08
CA VAL A 138 16.65 7.05 -6.81
C VAL A 138 15.49 7.38 -5.88
N LEU A 139 14.56 8.20 -6.35
CA LEU A 139 13.27 8.40 -5.71
C LEU A 139 12.22 7.55 -6.44
N LEU A 140 11.63 6.58 -5.76
CA LEU A 140 10.68 5.63 -6.32
C LEU A 140 9.25 5.94 -5.87
N ASN A 141 8.28 5.76 -6.77
CA ASN A 141 6.86 5.99 -6.49
C ASN A 141 6.57 7.45 -6.05
N ALA A 142 7.29 8.41 -6.60
CA ALA A 142 7.21 9.83 -6.24
C ALA A 142 5.84 10.41 -6.65
N ARG A 143 5.22 11.13 -5.72
CA ARG A 143 3.94 11.82 -5.92
C ARG A 143 3.91 13.13 -5.16
N ILE A 144 3.26 14.14 -5.73
CA ILE A 144 2.95 15.39 -5.03
C ILE A 144 1.45 15.63 -5.13
N SER A 145 0.75 15.52 -4.00
CA SER A 145 -0.70 15.74 -3.96
C SER A 145 -1.06 17.22 -4.14
N ASP A 146 -2.27 17.48 -4.63
CA ASP A 146 -2.80 18.84 -4.84
C ASP A 146 -2.70 19.71 -3.59
N ASN A 147 -3.10 19.14 -2.45
CA ASN A 147 -3.09 19.80 -1.14
C ASN A 147 -1.69 20.25 -0.71
N SER A 148 -0.66 19.51 -1.12
CA SER A 148 0.73 19.81 -0.75
C SER A 148 1.43 20.69 -1.79
N TYR A 149 1.00 20.66 -3.06
CA TYR A 149 1.72 21.27 -4.16
C TYR A 149 1.99 22.77 -3.97
N ALA A 150 1.00 23.53 -3.48
CA ALA A 150 1.19 24.95 -3.17
C ALA A 150 2.31 25.20 -2.14
N SER A 151 2.43 24.34 -1.12
CA SER A 151 3.51 24.42 -0.13
C SER A 151 4.86 24.08 -0.75
N TYR A 152 4.92 23.07 -1.61
CA TYR A 152 6.13 22.73 -2.37
C TYR A 152 6.60 23.88 -3.26
N GLN A 153 5.67 24.55 -3.94
CA GLN A 153 5.98 25.71 -4.78
C GLN A 153 6.53 26.89 -3.96
N ARG A 154 5.95 27.16 -2.77
CA ARG A 154 6.44 28.22 -1.87
C ARG A 154 7.89 28.03 -1.44
N PHE A 155 8.32 26.78 -1.26
CA PHE A 155 9.69 26.42 -0.90
C PHE A 155 10.47 25.80 -2.07
N SER A 156 10.14 26.18 -3.33
CA SER A 156 10.73 25.55 -4.51
C SER A 156 12.25 25.60 -4.52
N TRP A 157 12.87 26.65 -3.98
CA TRP A 157 14.32 26.78 -3.87
C TRP A 157 14.96 25.67 -3.02
N LEU A 158 14.29 25.23 -1.94
CA LEU A 158 14.74 24.16 -1.07
C LEU A 158 14.63 22.82 -1.79
N TYR A 159 13.48 22.55 -2.41
CA TYR A 159 13.26 21.33 -3.17
C TYR A 159 14.18 21.22 -4.39
N ARG A 160 14.43 22.33 -5.10
CA ARG A 160 15.42 22.37 -6.21
C ARG A 160 16.80 21.95 -5.76
N TRP A 161 17.19 22.34 -4.55
CA TRP A 161 18.44 21.89 -3.97
C TRP A 161 18.40 20.41 -3.58
N ILE A 162 17.33 19.92 -2.95
CA ILE A 162 17.20 18.49 -2.63
C ILE A 162 17.27 17.64 -3.91
N PHE A 163 16.44 17.97 -4.91
CA PHE A 163 16.40 17.27 -6.20
C PHE A 163 17.70 17.38 -7.00
N SER A 164 18.54 18.39 -6.76
CA SER A 164 19.88 18.46 -7.37
C SER A 164 20.81 17.32 -6.91
N HIS A 165 20.46 16.65 -5.81
CA HIS A 165 21.16 15.48 -5.26
C HIS A 165 20.42 14.16 -5.51
N ILE A 166 19.39 14.15 -6.38
CA ILE A 166 18.65 12.95 -6.76
C ILE A 166 18.93 12.65 -8.23
N ASP A 167 19.49 11.48 -8.52
CA ASP A 167 19.92 11.14 -9.88
C ASP A 167 18.76 10.72 -10.78
N LEU A 168 17.77 10.00 -10.22
CA LEU A 168 16.62 9.48 -10.97
C LEU A 168 15.35 9.51 -10.14
N VAL A 169 14.24 9.92 -10.74
CA VAL A 169 12.92 9.98 -10.10
C VAL A 169 11.91 9.18 -10.91
N PHE A 170 11.17 8.30 -10.25
CA PHE A 170 10.07 7.55 -10.82
C PHE A 170 8.74 8.10 -10.31
N ALA A 171 8.02 8.80 -11.17
CA ALA A 171 6.75 9.43 -10.88
C ALA A 171 5.57 8.46 -11.08
N GLN A 172 4.52 8.62 -10.28
CA GLN A 172 3.31 7.79 -10.40
C GLN A 172 2.49 8.16 -11.64
N SER A 173 2.36 9.44 -11.93
CA SER A 173 1.55 9.96 -13.03
C SER A 173 2.31 10.99 -13.88
N LYS A 174 1.75 11.35 -15.03
CA LYS A 174 2.27 12.46 -15.85
C LYS A 174 2.15 13.81 -15.14
N GLU A 175 1.11 14.01 -14.35
CA GLU A 175 0.95 15.22 -13.54
C GLU A 175 2.07 15.32 -12.48
N ASP A 176 2.39 14.21 -11.82
CA ASP A 176 3.51 14.17 -10.87
C ASP A 176 4.84 14.48 -11.55
N ASP A 177 5.06 13.97 -12.76
CA ASP A 177 6.26 14.29 -13.57
C ASP A 177 6.42 15.81 -13.76
N GLU A 178 5.36 16.49 -14.19
CA GLU A 178 5.37 17.95 -14.39
C GLU A 178 5.66 18.70 -13.09
N ARG A 179 5.02 18.28 -11.98
CA ARG A 179 5.22 18.89 -10.65
C ARG A 179 6.64 18.67 -10.12
N LEU A 180 7.20 17.47 -10.28
CA LEU A 180 8.55 17.12 -9.83
C LEU A 180 9.61 17.87 -10.65
N LYS A 181 9.44 17.97 -11.97
CA LYS A 181 10.31 18.78 -12.84
C LYS A 181 10.29 20.26 -12.45
N TYR A 182 9.11 20.82 -12.16
CA TYR A 182 9.00 22.20 -11.66
C TYR A 182 9.82 22.44 -10.39
N LEU A 183 9.89 21.44 -9.51
CA LEU A 183 10.65 21.46 -8.27
C LEU A 183 12.13 21.13 -8.43
N GLY A 184 12.61 20.89 -9.65
CA GLY A 184 14.03 20.74 -9.95
C GLY A 184 14.52 19.31 -10.17
N ALA A 185 13.63 18.32 -10.21
CA ALA A 185 13.99 16.97 -10.63
C ALA A 185 14.41 16.97 -12.12
N LYS A 186 15.52 16.30 -12.45
CA LYS A 186 16.10 16.34 -13.81
C LYS A 186 15.70 15.13 -14.67
N ASP A 187 16.00 13.92 -14.23
CA ASP A 187 15.57 12.66 -14.89
C ASP A 187 14.35 12.13 -14.15
N VAL A 188 13.17 12.40 -14.72
CA VAL A 188 11.89 11.93 -14.19
C VAL A 188 11.24 11.01 -15.22
N ARG A 189 10.80 9.84 -14.76
CA ARG A 189 10.18 8.81 -15.60
C ARG A 189 8.86 8.39 -14.97
N VAL A 190 7.80 8.32 -15.76
CA VAL A 190 6.49 7.85 -15.29
C VAL A 190 6.50 6.32 -15.33
N CYS A 191 6.18 5.68 -14.20
CA CYS A 191 6.13 4.21 -14.10
C CYS A 191 4.83 3.67 -13.49
N GLY A 192 3.86 4.53 -13.20
CA GLY A 192 2.66 4.14 -12.47
C GLY A 192 2.94 3.97 -10.97
N ASN A 193 1.90 3.55 -10.23
CA ASN A 193 2.02 3.26 -8.82
C ASN A 193 2.65 1.89 -8.59
N ILE A 194 3.75 1.82 -7.83
CA ILE A 194 4.45 0.54 -7.65
C ILE A 194 3.62 -0.52 -6.90
N LYS A 195 2.57 -0.12 -6.19
CA LYS A 195 1.64 -1.04 -5.52
C LYS A 195 0.94 -1.97 -6.52
N ALA A 196 0.83 -1.57 -7.79
CA ALA A 196 0.32 -2.40 -8.88
C ALA A 196 1.17 -3.66 -9.14
N PHE A 197 2.44 -3.68 -8.74
CA PHE A 197 3.32 -4.86 -8.84
C PHE A 197 3.23 -5.78 -7.63
N SER A 198 2.32 -5.53 -6.69
CA SER A 198 2.13 -6.40 -5.54
C SER A 198 1.67 -7.78 -6.01
N GLU A 199 2.33 -8.82 -5.51
CA GLU A 199 1.86 -10.19 -5.66
C GLU A 199 0.99 -10.56 -4.45
N TYR A 200 -0.10 -11.27 -4.72
CA TYR A 200 -1.02 -11.75 -3.69
C TYR A 200 -1.01 -13.28 -3.67
N GLU A 201 -0.49 -13.85 -2.59
CA GLU A 201 -0.39 -15.28 -2.40
C GLU A 201 -1.68 -15.84 -1.79
N VAL A 202 -2.21 -16.90 -2.39
CA VAL A 202 -3.33 -17.68 -1.85
C VAL A 202 -2.77 -18.64 -0.81
N THR A 203 -3.14 -18.44 0.44
CA THR A 203 -2.68 -19.27 1.57
C THR A 203 -3.63 -20.41 1.89
N HIS A 204 -4.88 -20.30 1.44
CA HIS A 204 -5.90 -21.33 1.58
C HIS A 204 -6.70 -21.47 0.29
N HIS A 205 -6.78 -22.68 -0.25
CA HIS A 205 -7.54 -22.97 -1.46
C HIS A 205 -8.94 -23.42 -1.11
N TYR A 206 -9.91 -22.54 -1.31
CA TYR A 206 -11.32 -22.90 -1.24
C TYR A 206 -11.77 -23.53 -2.57
N SER A 207 -12.53 -24.62 -2.49
CA SER A 207 -13.11 -25.26 -3.69
C SER A 207 -14.32 -24.45 -4.18
N LYS A 208 -14.23 -23.93 -5.40
CA LYS A 208 -15.38 -23.39 -6.15
C LYS A 208 -16.12 -24.54 -6.83
N ALA A 209 -17.42 -24.67 -6.58
CA ALA A 209 -18.24 -25.62 -7.34
C ALA A 209 -18.33 -25.18 -8.81
N GLU A 210 -18.09 -26.08 -9.76
CA GLU A 210 -17.91 -25.78 -11.20
C GLU A 210 -19.08 -25.00 -11.85
N ALA A 211 -20.27 -25.03 -11.24
CA ALA A 211 -21.47 -24.35 -11.74
C ALA A 211 -21.88 -23.11 -10.95
N LYS A 212 -21.18 -22.76 -9.86
CA LYS A 212 -21.57 -21.61 -9.02
C LYS A 212 -20.84 -20.33 -9.44
N ARG A 213 -21.61 -19.25 -9.59
CA ARG A 213 -21.06 -17.88 -9.69
C ARG A 213 -20.83 -17.36 -8.29
N VAL A 214 -19.60 -16.98 -7.96
CA VAL A 214 -19.19 -16.55 -6.62
C VAL A 214 -19.13 -15.03 -6.56
N ILE A 215 -19.95 -14.45 -5.69
CA ILE A 215 -20.04 -13.01 -5.44
C ILE A 215 -19.45 -12.75 -4.05
N VAL A 216 -18.39 -11.96 -3.99
CA VAL A 216 -17.76 -11.57 -2.73
C VAL A 216 -18.09 -10.11 -2.44
N VAL A 217 -18.86 -9.87 -1.38
CA VAL A 217 -19.11 -8.54 -0.83
C VAL A 217 -18.04 -8.27 0.21
N ALA A 218 -17.04 -7.49 -0.19
CA ALA A 218 -15.74 -7.42 0.47
C ALA A 218 -15.57 -6.15 1.30
N SER A 219 -15.03 -6.31 2.51
CA SER A 219 -14.60 -5.21 3.39
C SER A 219 -15.71 -4.19 3.69
N THR A 220 -16.90 -4.66 4.02
CA THR A 220 -18.06 -3.80 4.29
C THR A 220 -17.97 -3.05 5.62
N HIS A 221 -18.59 -1.86 5.65
CA HIS A 221 -18.80 -1.02 6.83
C HIS A 221 -20.27 -0.95 7.24
N GLU A 222 -20.51 -0.38 8.42
CA GLU A 222 -21.85 -0.30 9.00
C GLU A 222 -22.82 0.44 8.07
N GLY A 223 -23.92 -0.25 7.73
CA GLY A 223 -24.95 0.23 6.83
C GLY A 223 -24.76 -0.21 5.37
N GLU A 224 -23.54 -0.59 4.95
CA GLU A 224 -23.32 -1.01 3.56
C GLU A 224 -23.91 -2.39 3.26
N GLU A 225 -23.94 -3.32 4.23
CA GLU A 225 -24.49 -4.65 3.98
C GLU A 225 -25.97 -4.58 3.59
N ASP A 226 -26.79 -3.84 4.33
CA ASP A 226 -28.22 -3.67 4.01
C ASP A 226 -28.42 -3.02 2.64
N ILE A 227 -27.64 -1.99 2.33
CA ILE A 227 -27.67 -1.27 1.05
C ILE A 227 -27.33 -2.20 -0.11
N ILE A 228 -26.23 -2.95 0.02
CA ILE A 228 -25.76 -3.84 -1.05
C ILE A 228 -26.75 -4.98 -1.24
N LEU A 229 -27.08 -5.71 -0.17
CA LEU A 229 -27.91 -6.92 -0.23
C LEU A 229 -29.33 -6.64 -0.75
N SER A 230 -29.90 -5.48 -0.44
CA SER A 230 -31.22 -5.08 -0.96
C SER A 230 -31.24 -4.79 -2.47
N ASN A 231 -30.07 -4.62 -3.09
CA ASN A 231 -29.92 -4.34 -4.52
C ASN A 231 -29.39 -5.54 -5.34
N LEU A 232 -29.11 -6.70 -4.72
CA LEU A 232 -28.61 -7.87 -5.44
C LEU A 232 -29.75 -8.76 -5.94
N SER A 233 -29.82 -8.97 -7.25
CA SER A 233 -30.72 -9.95 -7.88
C SER A 233 -30.04 -11.31 -7.97
N LEU A 234 -29.92 -12.03 -6.84
CA LEU A 234 -29.20 -13.31 -6.80
C LEU A 234 -29.96 -14.43 -7.55
N GLU A 235 -29.25 -15.13 -8.45
CA GLU A 235 -29.70 -16.31 -9.18
C GLU A 235 -29.47 -17.61 -8.38
N GLN A 236 -30.12 -18.71 -8.79
CA GLN A 236 -30.06 -19.98 -8.03
C GLN A 236 -28.64 -20.57 -7.94
N ASN A 237 -27.80 -20.32 -8.94
CA ASN A 237 -26.41 -20.73 -8.99
C ASN A 237 -25.45 -19.73 -8.32
N ASP A 238 -25.94 -18.63 -7.76
CA ASP A 238 -25.10 -17.66 -7.05
C ASP A 238 -24.76 -18.13 -5.64
N GLN A 239 -23.47 -18.05 -5.30
CA GLN A 239 -22.99 -18.08 -3.93
C GLN A 239 -22.55 -16.68 -3.50
N LEU A 240 -23.13 -16.21 -2.40
CA LEU A 240 -22.81 -14.92 -1.80
C LEU A 240 -21.89 -15.11 -0.61
N ILE A 241 -20.73 -14.46 -0.62
CA ILE A 241 -19.78 -14.45 0.49
C ILE A 241 -19.65 -13.01 0.98
N VAL A 242 -19.92 -12.77 2.25
CA VAL A 242 -19.86 -11.43 2.85
C VAL A 242 -18.69 -11.37 3.83
N VAL A 243 -17.83 -10.37 3.68
CA VAL A 243 -16.61 -10.20 4.47
C VAL A 243 -16.60 -8.82 5.14
N PRO A 244 -17.02 -8.71 6.41
CA PRO A 244 -16.99 -7.43 7.14
C PRO A 244 -15.55 -6.95 7.35
N ARG A 245 -15.32 -5.63 7.28
CA ARG A 245 -13.96 -5.06 7.43
C ARG A 245 -13.35 -5.28 8.82
N HIS A 246 -14.20 -5.37 9.82
CA HIS A 246 -13.89 -5.19 11.24
C HIS A 246 -14.43 -6.38 12.07
N PRO A 247 -13.58 -7.14 12.79
CA PRO A 247 -14.01 -8.32 13.57
C PRO A 247 -15.12 -8.05 14.58
N GLU A 248 -15.12 -6.87 15.20
CA GLU A 248 -16.14 -6.42 16.14
C GLU A 248 -17.56 -6.41 15.53
N ARG A 249 -17.68 -6.41 14.20
CA ARG A 249 -18.96 -6.42 13.48
C ARG A 249 -19.46 -7.82 13.13
N PHE A 250 -18.66 -8.88 13.27
CA PHE A 250 -19.04 -10.23 12.84
C PHE A 250 -20.36 -10.69 13.44
N THR A 251 -20.58 -10.48 14.74
CA THR A 251 -21.85 -10.83 15.42
C THR A 251 -23.06 -10.07 14.87
N LYS A 252 -22.89 -8.80 14.48
CA LYS A 252 -23.98 -7.98 13.93
C LYS A 252 -24.34 -8.45 12.53
N VAL A 253 -23.33 -8.71 11.70
CA VAL A 253 -23.53 -9.18 10.32
C VAL A 253 -24.04 -10.63 10.28
N ASP A 254 -23.64 -11.48 11.24
CA ASP A 254 -24.18 -12.85 11.40
C ASP A 254 -25.72 -12.85 11.50
N LYS A 255 -26.26 -12.00 12.38
CA LYS A 255 -27.71 -11.85 12.55
C LYS A 255 -28.39 -11.37 11.27
N LEU A 256 -27.83 -10.33 10.65
CA LEU A 256 -28.34 -9.74 9.41
C LEU A 256 -28.42 -10.79 8.29
N LEU A 257 -27.33 -11.55 8.09
CA LEU A 257 -27.27 -12.56 7.03
C LEU A 257 -28.14 -13.77 7.31
N ASN A 258 -28.30 -14.16 8.56
CA ASN A 258 -29.24 -15.22 8.94
C ASN A 258 -30.71 -14.80 8.67
N GLU A 259 -31.08 -13.56 8.95
CA GLU A 259 -32.42 -13.04 8.61
C GLU A 259 -32.62 -12.92 7.09
N TYR A 260 -31.60 -12.42 6.39
CA TYR A 260 -31.61 -12.31 4.94
C TYR A 260 -31.70 -13.69 4.24
N SER A 261 -30.97 -14.69 4.72
CA SER A 261 -30.99 -16.04 4.14
C SER A 261 -32.35 -16.70 4.27
N LEU A 262 -33.03 -16.55 5.42
CA LEU A 262 -34.39 -17.02 5.64
C LEU A 262 -35.38 -16.34 4.70
N LYS A 263 -35.27 -15.01 4.52
CA LYS A 263 -36.12 -14.26 3.58
C LYS A 263 -35.95 -14.71 2.13
N MET A 264 -34.73 -15.07 1.74
CA MET A 264 -34.40 -15.52 0.38
C MET A 264 -34.54 -17.04 0.17
N ASN A 265 -34.93 -17.79 1.21
CA ASN A 265 -34.98 -19.24 1.23
C ASN A 265 -33.66 -19.89 0.75
N ARG A 266 -32.53 -19.43 1.32
CA ARG A 266 -31.17 -19.86 0.98
C ARG A 266 -30.46 -20.45 2.19
N THR A 267 -29.54 -21.39 1.95
CA THR A 267 -28.71 -21.95 3.02
C THR A 267 -27.67 -20.94 3.51
N TYR A 268 -27.35 -20.97 4.81
CA TYR A 268 -26.44 -20.02 5.47
C TYR A 268 -25.45 -20.74 6.39
N GLN A 269 -24.21 -20.23 6.44
CA GLN A 269 -23.20 -20.65 7.41
C GLN A 269 -22.19 -19.53 7.71
N LYS A 270 -21.46 -19.69 8.81
CA LYS A 270 -20.20 -18.96 9.08
C LYS A 270 -18.99 -19.79 8.67
N LEU A 271 -17.97 -19.11 8.16
CA LEU A 271 -16.69 -19.73 7.77
C LEU A 271 -15.91 -20.29 8.97
N SER A 272 -16.11 -19.72 10.17
CA SER A 272 -15.55 -20.27 11.41
C SER A 272 -16.16 -21.61 11.84
N GLU A 273 -17.43 -21.86 11.50
CA GLU A 273 -18.14 -23.09 11.86
C GLU A 273 -17.80 -24.23 10.90
N GLN A 274 -17.73 -23.93 9.60
CA GLN A 274 -17.33 -24.87 8.56
C GLN A 274 -16.26 -24.21 7.70
N ASN A 275 -15.05 -24.77 7.70
CA ASN A 275 -13.93 -24.26 6.90
C ASN A 275 -14.06 -24.62 5.40
N THR A 276 -15.28 -24.60 4.88
CA THR A 276 -15.67 -24.92 3.50
C THR A 276 -16.70 -23.89 3.04
N LEU A 277 -16.99 -23.83 1.74
CA LEU A 277 -17.98 -22.91 1.16
C LEU A 277 -19.19 -23.70 0.64
N SER A 278 -19.90 -24.42 1.52
CA SER A 278 -20.94 -25.36 1.13
C SER A 278 -22.33 -24.72 0.96
N CYS A 279 -22.62 -23.64 1.69
CA CYS A 279 -23.91 -22.93 1.65
C CYS A 279 -24.00 -21.86 0.55
N ASP A 280 -25.22 -21.40 0.27
CA ASP A 280 -25.49 -20.34 -0.70
C ASP A 280 -25.07 -18.96 -0.20
N ILE A 281 -25.14 -18.74 1.11
CA ILE A 281 -24.69 -17.52 1.78
C ILE A 281 -23.66 -17.89 2.84
N VAL A 282 -22.49 -17.25 2.79
CA VAL A 282 -21.40 -17.48 3.73
C VAL A 282 -20.96 -16.16 4.36
N LEU A 283 -20.94 -16.09 5.69
CA LEU A 283 -20.25 -15.04 6.42
C LEU A 283 -18.78 -15.43 6.62
N CYS A 284 -17.86 -14.63 6.10
CA CYS A 284 -16.44 -14.74 6.44
C CYS A 284 -16.15 -13.96 7.73
N ASP A 285 -16.22 -14.65 8.87
CA ASP A 285 -15.91 -14.15 10.20
C ASP A 285 -14.47 -14.49 10.63
N LYS A 286 -13.54 -14.49 9.68
CA LYS A 286 -12.10 -14.70 9.88
C LYS A 286 -11.28 -13.59 9.25
N MET A 287 -10.18 -13.23 9.91
CA MET A 287 -9.22 -12.27 9.38
C MET A 287 -8.22 -12.96 8.45
N GLY A 288 -7.87 -12.30 7.35
CA GLY A 288 -6.83 -12.78 6.42
C GLY A 288 -7.33 -13.66 5.27
N GLU A 289 -8.63 -13.95 5.19
CA GLU A 289 -9.18 -14.84 4.14
C GLU A 289 -9.51 -14.13 2.83
N LEU A 290 -9.46 -12.80 2.79
CA LEU A 290 -9.99 -12.02 1.67
C LEU A 290 -9.28 -12.33 0.33
N ILE A 291 -7.96 -12.52 0.35
CA ILE A 291 -7.18 -12.93 -0.83
C ILE A 291 -7.58 -14.33 -1.31
N ASN A 292 -7.80 -15.26 -0.38
CA ASN A 292 -8.24 -16.61 -0.68
C ASN A 292 -9.61 -16.61 -1.35
N LEU A 293 -10.52 -15.76 -0.86
CA LEU A 293 -11.87 -15.61 -1.42
C LEU A 293 -11.87 -14.89 -2.78
N TYR A 294 -11.02 -13.88 -2.99
CA TYR A 294 -10.87 -13.25 -4.31
C TYR A 294 -10.39 -14.24 -5.37
N SER A 295 -9.55 -15.22 -5.01
CA SER A 295 -9.03 -16.21 -5.96
C SER A 295 -10.10 -17.10 -6.62
N ILE A 296 -11.29 -17.20 -6.02
CA ILE A 296 -12.42 -17.96 -6.54
C ILE A 296 -13.59 -17.08 -7.00
N ALA A 297 -13.53 -15.77 -6.76
CA ALA A 297 -14.62 -14.84 -7.02
C ALA A 297 -14.80 -14.60 -8.52
N ASP A 298 -16.05 -14.47 -8.96
CA ASP A 298 -16.38 -13.95 -10.29
C ASP A 298 -16.65 -12.44 -10.22
N ILE A 299 -17.34 -12.02 -9.16
CA ILE A 299 -17.77 -10.65 -8.93
C ILE A 299 -17.33 -10.25 -7.52
N VAL A 300 -16.77 -9.04 -7.41
CA VAL A 300 -16.44 -8.43 -6.13
C VAL A 300 -17.19 -7.12 -6.00
N ILE A 301 -17.99 -6.99 -4.93
CA ILE A 301 -18.57 -5.72 -4.52
C ILE A 301 -17.70 -5.16 -3.40
N LEU A 302 -16.91 -4.15 -3.71
CA LEU A 302 -15.90 -3.59 -2.82
C LEU A 302 -16.51 -2.50 -1.93
N GLY A 303 -16.70 -2.83 -0.65
CA GLY A 303 -17.22 -1.92 0.36
C GLY A 303 -16.26 -0.78 0.73
N GLY A 304 -16.66 -0.02 1.73
CA GLY A 304 -16.02 1.22 2.17
C GLY A 304 -16.28 2.39 1.22
N SER A 305 -17.21 2.26 0.28
CA SER A 305 -17.37 3.16 -0.86
C SER A 305 -18.82 3.51 -1.18
N PHE A 306 -19.81 2.82 -0.59
CA PHE A 306 -21.24 3.08 -0.78
C PHE A 306 -21.81 4.07 0.25
N ILE A 307 -21.04 4.35 1.31
CA ILE A 307 -21.36 5.36 2.33
C ILE A 307 -20.20 6.34 2.45
N ASP A 308 -20.52 7.63 2.61
CA ASP A 308 -19.52 8.68 2.76
C ASP A 308 -18.71 8.53 4.08
N GLY A 309 -17.49 9.05 4.08
CA GLY A 309 -16.60 9.10 5.25
C GLY A 309 -15.56 7.98 5.34
N ILE A 310 -15.68 6.88 4.59
CA ILE A 310 -14.71 5.77 4.63
C ILE A 310 -13.62 5.92 3.57
N GLY A 311 -14.00 6.23 2.33
CA GLY A 311 -13.07 6.60 1.25
C GLY A 311 -12.51 5.44 0.41
N GLY A 312 -13.15 4.28 0.45
CA GLY A 312 -12.87 3.11 -0.39
C GLY A 312 -11.82 2.15 0.18
N HIS A 313 -11.77 0.96 -0.40
CA HIS A 313 -10.78 -0.07 -0.10
C HIS A 313 -9.91 -0.40 -1.30
N ASN A 314 -8.88 -1.24 -1.09
CA ASN A 314 -7.86 -1.51 -2.09
C ASN A 314 -8.43 -2.31 -3.28
N PRO A 315 -8.52 -1.72 -4.49
CA PRO A 315 -9.05 -2.42 -5.66
C PRO A 315 -8.02 -3.36 -6.33
N LEU A 316 -6.73 -3.22 -6.00
CA LEU A 316 -5.67 -4.02 -6.64
C LEU A 316 -5.77 -5.50 -6.26
N GLU A 317 -6.21 -5.81 -5.04
CA GLU A 317 -6.38 -7.17 -4.56
C GLU A 317 -7.38 -7.97 -5.40
N PRO A 318 -8.65 -7.54 -5.55
CA PRO A 318 -9.59 -8.25 -6.41
C PRO A 318 -9.25 -8.16 -7.90
N ALA A 319 -8.58 -7.09 -8.36
CA ALA A 319 -8.16 -6.95 -9.75
C ALA A 319 -7.03 -7.90 -10.13
N PHE A 320 -6.16 -8.26 -9.18
CA PHE A 320 -5.10 -9.24 -9.39
C PHE A 320 -5.64 -10.62 -9.80
N PHE A 321 -6.82 -10.97 -9.28
CA PHE A 321 -7.54 -12.20 -9.61
C PHE A 321 -8.52 -12.05 -10.79
N GLU A 322 -8.45 -10.92 -11.51
CA GLU A 322 -9.25 -10.66 -12.72
C GLU A 322 -10.76 -10.78 -12.48
N THR A 323 -11.21 -10.34 -11.31
CA THR A 323 -12.63 -10.32 -10.94
C THR A 323 -13.35 -9.15 -11.64
N LYS A 324 -14.68 -9.22 -11.76
CA LYS A 324 -15.49 -8.05 -12.11
C LYS A 324 -15.75 -7.24 -10.84
N ILE A 325 -15.21 -6.02 -10.74
CA ILE A 325 -15.29 -5.20 -9.53
C ILE A 325 -16.39 -4.15 -9.66
N ILE A 326 -17.32 -4.14 -8.70
CA ILE A 326 -18.28 -3.06 -8.47
C ILE A 326 -17.85 -2.31 -7.20
N SER A 327 -17.81 -0.98 -7.24
CA SER A 327 -17.51 -0.12 -6.09
C SER A 327 -18.51 1.03 -6.03
N GLY A 328 -18.75 1.58 -4.85
CA GLY A 328 -19.44 2.84 -4.67
C GLY A 328 -18.60 4.06 -5.06
N GLU A 329 -19.20 5.25 -5.06
CA GLU A 329 -18.61 6.51 -5.53
C GLU A 329 -17.59 7.12 -4.55
N PHE A 330 -17.67 6.76 -3.26
CA PHE A 330 -16.85 7.38 -2.20
C PHE A 330 -15.45 6.76 -2.09
N ILE A 331 -14.61 6.95 -3.11
CA ILE A 331 -13.26 6.34 -3.22
C ILE A 331 -12.10 7.31 -2.91
N PHE A 332 -12.37 8.40 -2.19
CA PHE A 332 -11.43 9.52 -2.05
C PHE A 332 -10.08 9.16 -1.41
N ASN A 333 -9.99 8.13 -0.57
CA ASN A 333 -8.74 7.65 0.01
C ASN A 333 -7.95 6.72 -0.92
N GLN A 334 -8.61 6.13 -1.93
CA GLN A 334 -8.03 5.10 -2.80
C GLN A 334 -7.96 5.49 -4.28
N LYS A 335 -8.30 6.73 -4.66
CA LYS A 335 -8.34 7.22 -6.05
C LYS A 335 -7.15 6.74 -6.90
N VAL A 336 -5.94 6.88 -6.40
CA VAL A 336 -4.71 6.47 -7.11
C VAL A 336 -4.67 4.97 -7.39
N LEU A 337 -5.16 4.13 -6.47
CA LEU A 337 -5.21 2.69 -6.71
C LEU A 337 -6.33 2.32 -7.68
N PHE A 338 -7.44 3.07 -7.67
CA PHE A 338 -8.51 2.90 -8.67
C PHE A 338 -8.04 3.29 -10.07
N GLU A 339 -7.25 4.37 -10.21
CA GLU A 339 -6.63 4.76 -11.49
C GLU A 339 -5.66 3.69 -12.03
N ALA A 340 -5.10 2.86 -11.16
CA ALA A 340 -4.22 1.76 -11.56
C ALA A 340 -4.98 0.52 -12.06
N VAL A 341 -6.32 0.50 -12.00
CA VAL A 341 -7.16 -0.63 -12.40
C VAL A 341 -8.17 -0.19 -13.46
N GLU A 342 -8.14 -0.86 -14.60
CA GLU A 342 -9.15 -0.72 -15.66
C GLU A 342 -10.41 -1.53 -15.33
N ASN A 343 -11.54 -1.07 -15.88
CA ASN A 343 -12.83 -1.76 -15.82
C ASN A 343 -13.37 -2.00 -14.40
N ILE A 344 -13.10 -1.10 -13.45
CA ILE A 344 -13.91 -1.03 -12.23
C ILE A 344 -15.22 -0.33 -12.56
N ILE A 345 -16.34 -0.92 -12.17
CA ILE A 345 -17.65 -0.29 -12.30
C ILE A 345 -17.93 0.50 -11.03
N VAL A 346 -17.93 1.83 -11.14
CA VAL A 346 -18.33 2.73 -10.04
C VAL A 346 -19.83 3.00 -10.17
N SER A 347 -20.59 2.69 -9.12
CA SER A 347 -22.04 2.83 -9.08
C SER A 347 -22.48 3.55 -7.82
N ASN A 348 -23.43 4.48 -7.94
CA ASN A 348 -24.19 4.91 -6.76
C ASN A 348 -25.13 3.80 -6.29
N VAL A 349 -25.75 4.00 -5.14
CA VAL A 349 -26.68 3.04 -4.53
C VAL A 349 -27.94 2.83 -5.38
N GLU A 350 -28.44 3.89 -6.03
CA GLU A 350 -29.69 3.84 -6.80
C GLU A 350 -29.55 3.00 -8.08
N ASP A 351 -28.37 2.99 -8.69
CA ASP A 351 -28.07 2.25 -9.93
C ASP A 351 -27.40 0.89 -9.69
N LEU A 352 -27.06 0.56 -8.43
CA LEU A 352 -26.32 -0.66 -8.07
C LEU A 352 -27.00 -1.92 -8.59
N LYS A 353 -28.34 -1.99 -8.51
CA LYS A 353 -29.10 -3.12 -9.04
C LYS A 353 -28.94 -3.26 -10.55
N ASN A 354 -29.07 -2.17 -11.31
CA ASN A 354 -28.96 -2.21 -12.76
C ASN A 354 -27.54 -2.60 -13.21
N VAL A 355 -26.53 -2.09 -12.50
CA VAL A 355 -25.12 -2.45 -12.71
C VAL A 355 -24.90 -3.93 -12.44
N PHE A 356 -25.40 -4.44 -11.31
CA PHE A 356 -25.27 -5.85 -10.94
C PHE A 356 -25.97 -6.77 -11.95
N ASP A 357 -27.20 -6.44 -12.36
CA ASP A 357 -27.97 -7.23 -13.33
C ASP A 357 -27.28 -7.30 -14.71
N ARG A 358 -26.44 -6.30 -15.05
CA ARG A 358 -25.69 -6.23 -16.31
C ARG A 358 -24.22 -6.63 -16.17
N ILE A 359 -23.80 -7.13 -15.00
CA ILE A 359 -22.39 -7.33 -14.68
C ILE A 359 -21.66 -8.21 -15.71
N GLU A 360 -22.36 -9.20 -16.29
CA GLU A 360 -21.79 -10.09 -17.31
C GLU A 360 -21.42 -9.39 -18.62
N THR A 361 -22.01 -8.24 -18.91
CA THR A 361 -21.69 -7.45 -20.11
C THR A 361 -20.41 -6.65 -19.98
N TYR A 362 -19.92 -6.44 -18.75
CA TYR A 362 -18.70 -5.69 -18.48
C TYR A 362 -17.47 -6.60 -18.55
N PRO A 363 -16.33 -6.08 -19.06
CA PRO A 363 -15.07 -6.80 -19.01
C PRO A 363 -14.59 -6.99 -17.56
N ARG A 364 -13.71 -7.97 -17.35
CA ARG A 364 -13.02 -8.17 -16.08
C ARG A 364 -12.11 -6.99 -15.77
N SER A 365 -11.96 -6.69 -14.48
CA SER A 365 -11.05 -5.64 -14.03
C SER A 365 -9.59 -6.09 -14.19
N MET A 366 -8.72 -5.17 -14.62
CA MET A 366 -7.33 -5.48 -14.92
C MET A 366 -6.40 -4.41 -14.38
N ILE A 367 -5.24 -4.80 -13.86
CA ILE A 367 -4.23 -3.85 -13.39
C ILE A 367 -3.47 -3.30 -14.61
N THR A 368 -3.56 -2.00 -14.86
CA THR A 368 -2.98 -1.26 -16.01
C THR A 368 -1.48 -1.49 -16.19
N HIS A 369 -0.74 -1.57 -15.08
CA HIS A 369 0.71 -1.70 -15.05
C HIS A 369 1.14 -3.04 -14.43
N ARG A 370 0.44 -4.14 -14.78
CA ARG A 370 0.86 -5.51 -14.45
C ARG A 370 2.07 -5.91 -15.32
N GLY A 371 3.17 -5.21 -15.18
CA GLY A 371 4.41 -5.42 -15.93
C GLY A 371 5.47 -6.19 -15.14
N ASP A 372 6.48 -6.70 -15.84
CA ASP A 372 7.68 -7.21 -15.20
C ASP A 372 8.39 -6.08 -14.44
N ILE A 373 8.79 -6.32 -13.19
CA ILE A 373 9.59 -5.37 -12.40
C ILE A 373 11.03 -5.27 -12.91
N LYS A 374 11.54 -6.30 -13.60
CA LYS A 374 12.94 -6.36 -14.03
C LYS A 374 13.39 -5.15 -14.85
N PRO A 375 12.66 -4.66 -15.87
CA PRO A 375 13.06 -3.46 -16.59
C PRO A 375 13.16 -2.21 -15.71
N LEU A 376 12.30 -2.10 -14.68
CA LEU A 376 12.35 -1.00 -13.74
C LEU A 376 13.55 -1.16 -12.79
N LEU A 377 13.78 -2.37 -12.29
CA LEU A 377 14.92 -2.69 -11.44
C LEU A 377 16.26 -2.51 -12.17
N GLU A 378 16.38 -2.93 -13.43
CA GLU A 378 17.58 -2.72 -14.26
C GLU A 378 17.90 -1.23 -14.39
N LYS A 379 16.89 -0.38 -14.66
CA LYS A 379 17.05 1.08 -14.69
C LYS A 379 17.52 1.64 -13.35
N ILE A 380 16.95 1.16 -12.24
CA ILE A 380 17.38 1.53 -10.87
C ILE A 380 18.86 1.17 -10.68
N LEU A 381 19.24 -0.06 -11.04
CA LEU A 381 20.60 -0.59 -10.88
C LEU A 381 21.60 -0.03 -11.90
N GLY A 382 21.13 0.67 -12.94
CA GLY A 382 21.97 1.23 -14.00
C GLY A 382 22.57 0.17 -14.92
N LYS A 383 21.83 -0.91 -15.15
CA LYS A 383 22.17 -1.98 -16.10
C LYS A 383 21.54 -1.73 -17.46
#